data_AF-A0A8T4J661-F1
#
_entry.id   AF-A0A8T4J661-F1
#
_cell.length_a   1.000
_cell.length_b   1.000
_cell.length_c   1.000
_cell.angle_alpha   90.00
_cell.angle_beta   90.00
_cell.angle_gamma   90.00
#
_symmetry.space_group_name_H-M   'P 1'
#
loop_
_entity.id
_entity.type
_entity.pdbx_description
1 polymer ?
#
loop_
_entity_poly.entity_id
_entity_poly.type
_entity_poly.pdbx_seq_one_letter_code
_entity_poly.pdbx_strand_id
1 'polypeptide(L)'
;LMAAAIEDPDSALHASCVTLRAAGARLLTRAQATGAARNDIDGDDLFALIAMLAWVGDQPTLAPRASHLFDLVTGAVLTRADGDPDTGAPGER
;
A
#
# COMPACT_ATOMS: atom_id res chain seq x y z
N LEU A 1 -3.50 -26.25 0.74
CA LEU A 1 -3.95 -26.33 2.15
C LEU A 1 -3.43 -25.16 3.02
N MET A 2 -3.61 -23.93 2.54
CA MET A 2 -3.73 -22.71 3.35
C MET A 2 -4.74 -21.80 2.65
N ALA A 3 -4.64 -21.71 1.31
CA ALA A 3 -5.62 -21.07 0.44
C ALA A 3 -7.09 -21.48 0.72
N ALA A 4 -7.36 -22.78 0.88
CA ALA A 4 -8.71 -23.27 1.19
C ALA A 4 -9.25 -22.81 2.56
N ALA A 5 -8.38 -22.56 3.54
CA ALA A 5 -8.79 -22.03 4.85
C ALA A 5 -8.98 -20.51 4.83
N ILE A 6 -8.43 -19.79 3.84
CA ILE A 6 -8.67 -18.34 3.66
C ILE A 6 -10.09 -18.09 3.13
N GLU A 7 -10.62 -19.00 2.31
CA GLU A 7 -11.95 -18.90 1.71
C GLU A 7 -13.08 -19.44 2.60
N ASP A 8 -12.76 -20.25 3.61
CA ASP A 8 -13.72 -20.78 4.58
C ASP A 8 -14.10 -19.73 5.65
N PRO A 9 -15.35 -19.21 5.67
CA PRO A 9 -15.78 -18.14 6.58
C PRO A 9 -15.68 -18.51 8.06
N ASP A 10 -15.77 -19.81 8.38
CA ASP A 10 -15.77 -20.32 9.75
C ASP A 10 -14.35 -20.59 10.28
N SER A 11 -13.32 -20.36 9.45
CA SER A 11 -11.94 -20.57 9.84
C SER A 11 -11.36 -19.38 10.62
N ALA A 12 -10.52 -19.67 11.62
CA ALA A 12 -9.76 -18.64 12.33
C ALA A 12 -8.85 -17.81 11.41
N LEU A 13 -8.41 -18.39 10.28
CA LEU A 13 -7.59 -17.71 9.28
C LEU A 13 -8.40 -16.70 8.47
N HIS A 14 -9.66 -17.02 8.15
CA HIS A 14 -10.57 -16.10 7.50
C HIS A 14 -10.91 -14.91 8.39
N ALA A 15 -11.27 -15.16 9.67
CA ALA A 15 -11.51 -14.09 10.64
C ALA A 15 -10.28 -13.18 10.82
N SER A 16 -9.08 -13.75 10.82
CA SER A 16 -7.83 -12.99 10.86
C SER A 16 -7.62 -12.16 9.58
N CYS A 17 -7.94 -12.72 8.41
CA CYS A 17 -7.84 -12.02 7.12
C CYS A 17 -8.81 -10.83 7.06
N VAL A 18 -10.07 -11.03 7.46
CA VAL A 18 -11.08 -9.96 7.54
C VAL A 18 -10.64 -8.86 8.50
N THR A 19 -10.13 -9.24 9.69
CA THR A 19 -9.62 -8.28 10.67
C THR A 19 -8.45 -7.46 10.13
N LEU A 20 -7.51 -8.12 9.45
CA LEU A 20 -6.37 -7.48 8.80
C LEU A 20 -6.83 -6.54 7.69
N ARG A 21 -7.79 -6.95 6.85
CA ARG A 21 -8.36 -6.11 5.80
C ARG A 21 -9.02 -4.85 6.35
N ALA A 22 -9.86 -5.01 7.37
CA ALA A 22 -10.50 -3.89 8.04
C ALA A 22 -9.49 -2.95 8.73
N ALA A 23 -8.41 -3.49 9.31
CA ALA A 23 -7.33 -2.67 9.88
C ALA A 23 -6.58 -1.87 8.81
N GLY A 24 -6.25 -2.50 7.66
CA GLY A 24 -5.63 -1.84 6.52
C GLY A 24 -6.47 -0.70 5.95
N ALA A 25 -7.77 -0.95 5.72
CA ALA A 25 -8.70 0.07 5.25
C ALA A 25 -8.79 1.26 6.22
N ARG A 26 -8.86 1.02 7.54
CA ARG A 26 -8.86 2.08 8.55
C ARG A 26 -7.56 2.90 8.55
N LEU A 27 -6.42 2.25 8.33
CA LEU A 27 -5.14 2.95 8.22
C LEU A 27 -5.08 3.83 6.98
N LEU A 28 -5.55 3.32 5.84
CA LEU A 28 -5.67 4.09 4.60
C LEU A 28 -6.55 5.33 4.79
N THR A 29 -7.74 5.18 5.37
CA THR A 29 -8.64 6.32 5.64
C THR A 29 -7.98 7.38 6.52
N ARG A 30 -7.19 6.97 7.53
CA ARG A 30 -6.45 7.93 8.37
C ARG A 30 -5.36 8.66 7.60
N ALA A 31 -4.60 7.94 6.76
CA ALA A 31 -3.57 8.55 5.92
C ALA A 31 -4.17 9.52 4.90
N GLN A 32 -5.30 9.16 4.29
CA GLN A 32 -6.08 10.01 3.39
C GLN A 32 -6.57 11.28 4.09
N ALA A 33 -7.09 11.15 5.32
CA ALA A 33 -7.55 12.30 6.12
C ALA A 33 -6.43 13.30 6.44
N THR A 34 -5.18 12.86 6.51
CA THR A 34 -4.00 13.74 6.70
C THR A 34 -3.31 14.12 5.39
N GLY A 35 -3.88 13.75 4.23
CA GLY A 35 -3.30 14.00 2.92
C GLY A 35 -1.99 13.25 2.66
N ALA A 36 -1.71 12.17 3.39
CA ALA A 36 -0.50 11.34 3.27
C ALA A 36 -0.65 10.17 2.27
N ALA A 37 -1.87 9.91 1.81
CA ALA A 37 -2.17 8.92 0.79
C ALA A 37 -3.16 9.51 -0.23
N ARG A 38 -3.13 8.98 -1.45
CA ARG A 38 -4.09 9.37 -2.50
C ARG A 38 -5.53 9.02 -2.09
N ASN A 39 -6.47 9.86 -2.50
CA ASN A 39 -7.87 9.81 -2.06
C ASN A 39 -8.82 9.13 -3.05
N ASP A 40 -8.30 8.60 -4.16
CA ASP A 40 -9.03 7.94 -5.25
C ASP A 40 -8.90 6.41 -5.21
N ILE A 41 -8.49 5.84 -4.07
CA ILE A 41 -8.42 4.39 -3.83
C ILE A 41 -9.12 4.03 -2.52
N ASP A 42 -9.66 2.83 -2.44
CA ASP A 42 -10.25 2.27 -1.23
C ASP A 42 -9.46 1.09 -0.64
N GLY A 43 -10.03 0.44 0.37
CA GLY A 43 -9.41 -0.72 1.00
C GLY A 43 -9.26 -1.91 0.06
N ASP A 44 -10.22 -2.14 -0.83
CA ASP A 44 -10.18 -3.27 -1.77
C ASP A 44 -9.08 -3.04 -2.81
N ASP A 45 -8.94 -1.81 -3.31
CA ASP A 45 -7.82 -1.42 -4.17
C ASP A 45 -6.46 -1.64 -3.48
N LEU A 46 -6.33 -1.21 -2.22
CA LEU A 46 -5.11 -1.41 -1.44
C LEU A 46 -4.75 -2.89 -1.29
N PHE A 47 -5.73 -3.74 -0.99
CA PHE A 47 -5.49 -5.17 -0.85
C PHE A 47 -5.19 -5.85 -2.19
N ALA A 48 -5.79 -5.39 -3.29
CA ALA A 48 -5.44 -5.83 -4.63
C ALA A 48 -3.97 -5.48 -4.97
N LEU A 49 -3.51 -4.27 -4.64
CA LEU A 49 -2.10 -3.86 -4.81
C LEU A 49 -1.15 -4.74 -3.99
N ILE A 50 -1.49 -5.02 -2.74
CA ILE A 50 -0.71 -5.93 -1.87
C ILE A 50 -0.64 -7.34 -2.48
N ALA A 51 -1.77 -7.87 -2.98
CA ALA A 51 -1.83 -9.19 -3.60
C ALA A 51 -0.99 -9.25 -4.88
N MET A 52 -1.05 -8.23 -5.74
CA MET A 52 -0.20 -8.14 -6.93
C MET A 52 1.28 -8.13 -6.56
N LEU A 53 1.67 -7.41 -5.51
CA LEU A 53 3.06 -7.35 -5.07
C LEU A 53 3.54 -8.68 -4.46
N ALA A 54 2.68 -9.36 -3.70
CA ALA A 54 2.97 -10.71 -3.20
C ALA A 54 3.22 -11.70 -4.36
N TRP A 55 2.39 -11.63 -5.42
CA TRP A 55 2.59 -12.45 -6.61
C TRP A 55 3.90 -12.12 -7.34
N VAL A 56 4.25 -10.84 -7.48
CA VAL A 56 5.53 -10.41 -8.07
C VAL A 56 6.71 -10.97 -7.26
N GLY A 57 6.63 -10.94 -5.93
CA GLY A 57 7.66 -11.48 -5.04
C GLY A 57 7.88 -12.98 -5.20
N ASP A 58 6.86 -13.72 -5.65
CA ASP A 58 6.93 -15.17 -5.92
C ASP A 58 7.53 -15.50 -7.30
N GLN A 59 7.83 -14.49 -8.14
CA GLN A 59 8.44 -14.70 -9.46
C GLN A 59 9.98 -14.68 -9.38
N PRO A 60 10.68 -15.80 -9.67
CA PRO A 60 12.15 -15.84 -9.58
C PRO A 60 12.85 -14.85 -10.50
N THR A 61 12.27 -14.58 -11.67
CA THR A 61 12.79 -13.64 -12.66
C THR A 61 12.68 -12.17 -12.23
N LEU A 62 11.80 -11.87 -11.27
CA LEU A 62 11.56 -10.52 -10.76
C LEU A 62 12.28 -10.27 -9.42
N ALA A 63 12.94 -11.28 -8.83
CA ALA A 63 13.65 -11.15 -7.56
C ALA A 63 14.60 -9.93 -7.50
N PRO A 64 15.42 -9.63 -8.54
CA PRO A 64 16.29 -8.44 -8.52
C PRO A 64 15.52 -7.10 -8.52
N ARG A 65 14.24 -7.10 -8.93
CA ARG A 65 13.39 -5.90 -9.06
C ARG A 65 12.37 -5.76 -7.93
N ALA A 66 12.23 -6.74 -7.06
CA ALA A 66 11.16 -6.77 -6.05
C ALA A 66 11.14 -5.52 -5.16
N SER A 67 12.30 -5.07 -4.66
CA SER A 67 12.42 -3.85 -3.86
C SER A 67 11.97 -2.61 -4.63
N HIS A 68 12.45 -2.47 -5.88
CA HIS A 68 12.10 -1.31 -6.70
C HIS A 68 10.60 -1.27 -7.04
N LEU A 69 9.98 -2.43 -7.29
CA LEU A 69 8.54 -2.51 -7.54
C LEU A 69 7.72 -2.20 -6.28
N PHE A 70 8.19 -2.60 -5.10
CA PHE A 70 7.60 -2.20 -3.83
C PHE A 70 7.65 -0.66 -3.65
N ASP A 71 8.80 -0.05 -3.91
CA ASP A 71 8.98 1.41 -3.81
C ASP A 71 8.08 2.16 -4.80
N LEU A 72 7.90 1.63 -6.02
CA LEU A 72 7.00 2.22 -7.01
C LEU A 72 5.53 2.14 -6.57
N VAL A 73 5.07 0.98 -6.09
CA VAL A 73 3.68 0.82 -5.65
C VAL A 73 3.40 1.70 -4.42
N THR A 74 4.32 1.73 -3.45
CA THR A 74 4.17 2.59 -2.27
C THR A 74 4.24 4.07 -2.61
N GLY A 75 5.15 4.48 -3.50
CA GLY A 75 5.21 5.85 -4.01
C GLY A 75 4.01 6.27 -4.85
N ALA A 76 3.29 5.31 -5.45
CA ALA A 76 2.04 5.57 -6.16
C ALA A 76 0.83 5.69 -5.23
N VAL A 77 0.89 5.14 -4.02
CA VAL A 77 -0.16 5.21 -2.98
C VAL A 77 0.03 6.43 -2.08
N LEU A 78 1.27 6.66 -1.65
CA LEU A 78 1.63 7.77 -0.78
C LEU A 78 1.71 9.05 -1.61
N THR A 79 1.18 10.14 -1.04
CA THR A 79 1.41 11.47 -1.61
C THR A 79 2.87 11.85 -1.34
N ARG A 80 3.50 12.54 -2.29
CA ARG A 80 4.78 13.18 -2.00
C ARG A 80 4.54 14.19 -0.90
N ALA A 81 5.36 14.15 0.16
CA ALA A 81 5.45 15.29 1.05
C ALA A 81 6.05 16.44 0.23
N ASP A 82 5.20 17.25 -0.40
CA ASP A 82 5.59 18.53 -0.96
C ASP A 82 5.88 19.46 0.21
N GLY A 83 7.08 19.29 0.76
CA GLY A 83 7.66 20.04 1.85
C GLY A 83 9.14 20.28 1.58
N ASP A 84 9.47 20.73 0.37
CA ASP A 84 10.62 21.61 0.18
C ASP A 84 10.07 23.03 0.13
N PRO A 85 10.18 23.82 1.22
CA PRO A 85 9.94 25.24 1.12
C PRO A 85 11.00 25.79 0.17
N ASP A 86 10.56 26.24 -1.00
CA ASP A 86 11.22 27.23 -1.83
C ASP A 86 12.18 28.07 -0.98
N THR A 87 13.46 27.70 -1.00
CA THR A 87 14.50 28.52 -0.40
C THR A 87 14.66 29.68 -1.36
N GLY A 88 13.81 30.68 -1.17
CA GLY A 88 13.91 31.97 -1.82
C GLY A 88 15.32 32.50 -1.60
N ALA A 89 16.17 32.34 -2.62
CA ALA A 89 17.41 33.07 -2.72
C ALA A 89 17.02 34.55 -2.88
N PRO A 90 17.44 35.47 -1.99
CA PRO A 90 17.29 36.88 -2.23
C PRO A 90 18.16 37.24 -3.44
N GLY A 91 17.52 37.71 -4.51
CA GLY A 91 18.21 38.27 -5.65
C GLY A 91 19.11 39.41 -5.21
N GLU A 92 20.34 39.38 -5.72
CA GLU A 92 21.23 40.53 -5.78
C GLU A 92 20.46 41.75 -6.31
N ARG A 93 20.40 42.84 -5.54
CA ARG A 93 20.61 44.24 -5.95
C ARG A 93 20.77 45.13 -4.73
#